data_AF-A0A7K3H3B8-F1
#
_entry.id   AF-A0A7K3H3B8-F1
#
_cell.length_a   1.000
_cell.length_b   1.000
_cell.length_c   1.000
_cell.angle_alpha   90.00
_cell.angle_beta   90.00
_cell.angle_gamma   90.00
#
_symmetry.space_group_name_H-M   'P 1'
#
loop_
_entity.id
_entity.type
_entity.pdbx_description
1 polymer ?
#
loop_
_entity_poly.entity_id
_entity_poly.type
_entity_poly.pdbx_seq_one_letter_code
_entity_poly.pdbx_strand_id
1 'polypeptide(L)'
;ALGDDPASRTVRAALTPRVRLVELPLHGTLPEKIRVRAEGRPLVRVDRGGGRPGEPDDAVRAVLRAAGTILVADYGRGTATAVRPWLAEAARRV
;
A
#
# COMPACT_ATOMS: atom_id res chain seq x y z
N ALA A 1 1.45 -1.83 1.55
CA ALA A 1 2.38 -2.29 2.60
C ALA A 1 3.27 -1.13 3.02
N LEU A 2 3.55 -1.01 4.31
CA LEU A 2 4.45 0.00 4.87
C LEU A 2 5.50 -0.71 5.75
N GLY A 3 6.69 -0.14 5.82
CA GLY A 3 7.76 -0.58 6.71
C GLY A 3 8.04 0.45 7.80
N ASP A 4 9.26 0.40 8.33
CA ASP A 4 9.77 1.30 9.37
C ASP A 4 10.74 2.35 8.84
N ASP A 5 10.86 2.47 7.51
CA ASP A 5 11.70 3.50 6.89
C ASP A 5 11.06 4.90 7.01
N PRO A 6 11.86 5.99 6.85
CA PRO A 6 11.34 7.35 6.92
C PRO A 6 10.18 7.65 5.96
N ALA A 7 10.20 7.12 4.74
CA ALA A 7 9.13 7.35 3.77
C ALA A 7 7.83 6.64 4.18
N SER A 8 7.93 5.42 4.73
CA SER A 8 6.79 4.73 5.35
C SER A 8 6.16 5.53 6.49
N ARG A 9 6.98 6.13 7.38
CA ARG A 9 6.47 7.00 8.45
C ARG A 9 5.77 8.24 7.92
N THR A 10 6.30 8.87 6.89
CA THR A 10 5.67 10.04 6.24
C THR A 10 4.30 9.69 5.68
N VAL A 11 4.17 8.56 4.97
CA VAL A 11 2.88 8.12 4.43
C VAL A 11 1.89 7.81 5.55
N ARG A 12 2.34 7.12 6.62
CA ARG A 12 1.51 6.83 7.80
C ARG A 12 0.95 8.11 8.41
N ALA A 13 1.81 9.09 8.70
CA ALA A 13 1.41 10.38 9.26
C ALA A 13 0.42 11.14 8.36
N ALA A 14 0.59 11.07 7.03
CA ALA A 14 -0.32 11.73 6.09
C ALA A 14 -1.70 11.06 5.96
N LEU A 15 -1.79 9.75 6.18
CA LEU A 15 -3.03 8.98 5.98
C LEU A 15 -3.85 8.77 7.26
N THR A 16 -3.21 8.54 8.41
CA THR A 16 -3.91 8.25 9.68
C THR A 16 -4.98 9.28 10.06
N PRO A 17 -4.83 10.59 9.81
CA PRO A 17 -5.90 11.56 10.10
C PRO A 17 -7.14 11.46 9.21
N ARG A 18 -7.06 10.73 8.09
CA ARG A 18 -8.09 10.71 7.03
C ARG A 18 -8.73 9.35 6.86
N VAL A 19 -8.01 8.28 7.15
CA VAL A 19 -8.45 6.90 6.96
C VAL A 19 -7.96 6.02 8.09
N ARG A 20 -8.73 4.96 8.40
CA ARG A 20 -8.23 3.88 9.24
C ARG A 20 -7.22 3.05 8.45
N LEU A 21 -5.95 3.22 8.78
CA LEU A 21 -4.87 2.51 8.12
C LEU A 21 -4.72 1.11 8.75
N VAL A 22 -4.86 0.09 7.91
CA VAL A 22 -4.55 -1.31 8.26
C VAL A 22 -3.41 -1.75 7.37
N GLU A 23 -2.28 -2.07 7.98
CA GLU A 23 -1.01 -2.17 7.28
C GLU A 23 -0.65 -3.63 7.00
N LEU A 24 -0.16 -3.87 5.79
CA LEU A 24 0.67 -5.05 5.52
C LEU A 24 2.12 -4.70 5.83
N PRO A 25 2.90 -5.59 6.46
CA PRO A 25 4.34 -5.38 6.60
C PRO A 25 4.99 -5.27 5.23
N LEU A 26 6.08 -4.50 5.13
CA LEU A 26 6.85 -4.34 3.90
C LEU A 26 8.25 -4.96 4.08
N HIS A 27 8.58 -5.92 3.24
CA HIS A 27 9.96 -6.41 3.11
C HIS A 27 10.70 -5.55 2.08
N GLY A 28 11.64 -4.72 2.55
CA GLY A 28 12.34 -3.70 1.75
C GLY A 28 12.07 -2.29 2.27
N THR A 29 12.15 -1.29 1.40
CA THR A 29 11.85 0.11 1.73
C THR A 29 10.69 0.63 0.89
N LEU A 30 9.95 1.61 1.40
CA LEU A 30 8.84 2.18 0.65
C LEU A 30 9.32 2.69 -0.73
N PRO A 31 8.67 2.30 -1.84
CA PRO A 31 9.03 2.83 -3.15
C PRO A 31 8.81 4.34 -3.21
N GLU A 32 9.86 5.09 -3.52
CA GLU A 32 9.82 6.53 -3.73
C GLU A 32 9.89 6.87 -5.21
N LYS A 33 9.05 7.82 -5.64
CA LYS A 33 8.99 8.32 -7.03
C LYS A 33 9.29 9.81 -7.04
N ILE A 34 10.56 10.15 -7.16
CA ILE A 34 11.05 11.53 -7.00
C ILE A 34 11.07 12.19 -8.38
N ARG A 35 10.45 13.38 -8.49
CA ARG A 35 10.41 14.17 -9.72
C ARG A 35 11.20 15.45 -9.52
N VAL A 36 12.32 15.60 -10.21
CA VAL A 36 13.11 16.83 -10.24
C VAL A 36 12.54 17.74 -11.32
N ARG A 37 12.34 19.01 -10.97
CA ARG A 37 11.78 20.03 -11.86
C ARG A 37 12.66 21.27 -11.85
N ALA A 38 12.76 21.95 -12.99
CA ALA A 38 13.34 23.29 -13.10
C ALA A 38 12.31 24.20 -13.78
N GLU A 39 12.07 25.38 -13.21
CA GLU A 39 11.05 26.32 -13.70
C GLU A 39 9.67 25.65 -13.91
N GLY A 40 9.28 24.77 -12.97
CA GLY A 40 8.03 24.02 -13.03
C GLY A 40 8.00 22.83 -14.01
N ARG A 41 8.98 22.73 -14.91
CA ARG A 41 9.08 21.69 -15.94
C ARG A 41 9.79 20.45 -15.42
N PRO A 42 9.27 19.22 -15.67
CA PRO A 42 9.93 18.00 -15.26
C PRO A 42 11.22 17.79 -16.05
N LEU A 43 12.33 17.54 -15.35
CA LEU A 43 13.63 17.24 -15.96
C LEU A 43 13.94 15.74 -15.88
N VAL A 44 13.89 15.18 -14.68
CA VAL A 44 14.22 13.78 -14.45
C VAL A 44 13.33 13.18 -13.36
N ARG A 45 13.04 11.89 -13.52
CA ARG A 45 12.42 11.06 -12.48
C ARG A 45 13.46 10.10 -11.94
N VAL A 46 13.60 10.07 -10.62
CA VAL A 46 14.41 9.09 -9.90
C VAL A 46 13.48 8.22 -9.08
N ASP A 47 13.43 6.94 -9.42
CA ASP A 47 12.72 5.94 -8.64
C ASP A 47 13.74 5.22 -7.76
N ARG A 48 13.47 5.09 -6.47
CA ARG A 48 14.33 4.36 -5.52
C ARG A 48 13.51 3.59 -4.50
N GLY A 49 14.21 2.73 -3.76
CA GLY A 49 13.58 1.80 -2.83
C GLY A 49 12.77 0.75 -3.58
N GLY A 50 11.87 0.10 -2.86
CA GLY A 50 11.20 -1.08 -3.36
C GLY A 50 10.97 -2.07 -2.25
N GLY A 51 9.97 -2.92 -2.44
CA GLY A 51 9.71 -3.97 -1.49
C GLY A 51 8.54 -4.80 -1.94
N ARG A 52 8.32 -5.88 -1.20
CA ARG A 52 7.19 -6.76 -1.38
C ARG A 52 6.34 -6.73 -0.11
N PRO A 53 5.01 -6.62 -0.22
CA PRO A 53 4.14 -6.86 0.91
C PRO A 53 4.45 -8.22 1.53
N GLY A 54 4.53 -8.26 2.85
CA GLY A 54 4.58 -9.49 3.62
C GLY A 54 3.18 -10.04 3.88
N GLU A 55 3.13 -11.05 4.75
CA GLU A 55 1.90 -11.73 5.11
C GLU A 55 0.92 -10.82 5.86
N PRO A 56 -0.40 -10.91 5.58
CA PRO A 56 -1.41 -10.21 6.35
C PRO A 56 -1.51 -10.74 7.78
N ASP A 57 -1.80 -9.85 8.72
CA ASP A 57 -2.19 -10.20 10.07
C ASP A 57 -3.71 -10.41 10.19
N ASP A 58 -4.17 -10.72 11.40
CA ASP A 58 -5.60 -10.93 11.67
C ASP A 58 -6.44 -9.67 11.46
N ALA A 59 -5.87 -8.48 11.68
CA ALA A 59 -6.58 -7.22 11.47
C ALA A 59 -6.89 -7.01 9.98
N VAL A 60 -5.94 -7.28 9.08
CA VAL A 60 -6.16 -7.24 7.63
C VAL A 60 -7.24 -8.24 7.22
N ARG A 61 -7.13 -9.48 7.72
CA ARG A 61 -8.11 -10.55 7.41
C ARG A 61 -9.52 -10.17 7.85
N ALA A 62 -9.67 -9.66 9.07
CA ALA A 62 -10.96 -9.28 9.64
C ALA A 62 -11.62 -8.16 8.84
N VAL A 63 -10.85 -7.14 8.42
CA VAL A 63 -11.38 -6.04 7.61
C VAL A 63 -11.84 -6.51 6.24
N LEU A 64 -11.07 -7.36 5.56
CA LEU A 64 -11.46 -7.89 4.24
C LEU A 64 -12.72 -8.76 4.32
N ARG A 65 -12.89 -9.53 5.39
CA ARG A 65 -14.12 -10.32 5.64
C ARG A 65 -15.33 -9.45 5.94
N ALA A 66 -15.15 -8.37 6.70
CA ALA A 66 -16.24 -7.48 7.10
C ALA A 66 -16.61 -6.45 6.02
N ALA A 67 -15.74 -6.21 5.03
CA ALA A 67 -15.99 -5.22 3.99
C ALA A 67 -17.24 -5.55 3.16
N GLY A 68 -18.14 -4.56 3.02
CA GLY A 68 -19.28 -4.61 2.11
C GLY A 68 -18.91 -4.26 0.66
N THR A 69 -17.87 -3.44 0.47
CA THR A 69 -17.32 -3.08 -0.84
C THR A 69 -15.80 -3.06 -0.77
N ILE A 70 -15.14 -3.53 -1.82
CA ILE A 70 -13.67 -3.51 -1.94
C ILE A 70 -13.29 -2.82 -3.25
N LEU A 71 -12.49 -1.76 -3.13
CA LEU A 71 -11.85 -1.08 -4.26
C LEU A 71 -10.37 -1.45 -4.30
N VAL A 72 -9.89 -1.90 -5.46
CA VAL A 72 -8.49 -2.30 -5.66
C VAL A 72 -7.87 -1.43 -6.74
N ALA A 73 -6.72 -0.82 -6.45
CA ALA A 73 -5.92 -0.14 -7.45
C ALA A 73 -5.08 -1.15 -8.26
N ASP A 74 -4.94 -0.91 -9.56
CA ASP A 74 -4.11 -1.68 -10.48
C ASP A 74 -2.60 -1.55 -10.20
N TYR A 75 -2.18 -0.48 -9.53
CA TYR A 75 -0.78 -0.22 -9.16
C TYR A 75 -0.43 -0.55 -7.69
N GLY A 76 -1.08 -1.53 -7.07
CA GLY A 76 -0.85 -1.93 -5.67
C GLY A 76 0.50 -2.62 -5.35
N ARG A 77 1.39 -2.80 -6.34
CA ARG A 77 2.72 -3.44 -6.19
C ARG A 77 2.70 -4.74 -5.38
N GLY A 78 1.85 -5.68 -5.79
CA GLY A 78 1.73 -7.00 -5.15
C GLY A 78 0.85 -7.02 -3.89
N THR A 79 0.31 -5.88 -3.45
CA THR A 79 -0.58 -5.82 -2.26
C THR A 79 -1.82 -6.70 -2.46
N ALA A 80 -2.50 -6.59 -3.60
CA ALA A 80 -3.67 -7.42 -3.90
C ALA A 80 -3.31 -8.91 -4.00
N THR A 81 -2.11 -9.22 -4.51
CA THR A 81 -1.61 -10.61 -4.56
C THR A 81 -1.42 -11.19 -3.16
N ALA A 82 -0.84 -10.43 -2.23
CA ALA A 82 -0.59 -10.87 -0.85
C ALA A 82 -1.87 -11.19 -0.08
N VAL A 83 -3.00 -10.53 -0.42
CA VAL A 83 -4.30 -10.79 0.20
C VAL A 83 -5.29 -11.53 -0.71
N ARG A 84 -4.80 -12.11 -1.83
CA ARG A 84 -5.65 -12.71 -2.87
C ARG A 84 -6.67 -13.73 -2.34
N PRO A 85 -6.34 -14.64 -1.39
CA PRO A 85 -7.33 -15.60 -0.89
C PRO A 85 -8.55 -14.92 -0.24
N TRP A 86 -8.33 -13.87 0.56
CA TRP A 86 -9.40 -13.13 1.22
C TRP A 86 -10.18 -12.23 0.27
N LEU A 87 -9.53 -11.67 -0.75
CA LEU A 87 -10.24 -10.97 -1.83
C LEU A 87 -11.16 -11.92 -2.60
N ALA A 88 -10.71 -13.15 -2.87
CA ALA A 88 -11.55 -14.17 -3.52
C ALA A 88 -12.72 -14.61 -2.63
N GLU A 89 -12.51 -14.72 -1.31
CA GLU A 89 -13.59 -14.95 -0.34
C GLU A 89 -14.61 -13.81 -0.35
N ALA A 90 -14.14 -12.57 -0.32
CA ALA A 90 -15.02 -11.41 -0.36
C ALA A 90 -15.83 -11.31 -1.66
N ALA A 91 -15.21 -11.58 -2.80
CA ALA A 91 -15.87 -11.51 -4.11
C ALA A 91 -17.02 -12.52 -4.27
N ARG A 92 -17.00 -13.65 -3.54
CA ARG A 92 -18.08 -14.65 -3.56
C ARG A 92 -19.32 -14.25 -2.76
N ARG A 93 -19.25 -13.16 -1.98
CA ARG A 93 -20.36 -12.67 -1.16
C ARG A 93 -21.27 -11.68 -1.89
N VAL A 94 -20.88 -11.28 -3.11
CA VAL A 94 -21.54 -10.23 -3.91
C VAL A 94 -22.41 -10.86 -4.98
#